data_AF-A0A957VHP8-F1
#
_entry.id   AF-A0A957VHP8-F1
#
_cell.length_a   1.000
_cell.length_b   1.000
_cell.length_c   1.000
_cell.angle_alpha   90.00
_cell.angle_beta   90.00
_cell.angle_gamma   90.00
#
_symmetry.space_group_name_H-M   'P 1'
#
loop_
_entity.id
_entity.type
_entity.pdbx_description
1 polymer ?
#
loop_
_entity_poly.entity_id
_entity_poly.type
_entity_poly.pdbx_seq_one_letter_code
_entity_poly.pdbx_strand_id
1 'polypeptide(L)' 'MHQLYYQPEGYWFGDCMPFYHDGRFYLFHQRDTRKPGPFGEPFGWALARTTDFVHYEDLGEVLERPLHLKAGVT' A
#
# COMPACT_ATOMS: atom_id res chain seq x y z
N MET A 1 -9.22 -6.77 21.69
CA MET A 1 -8.06 -6.02 21.15
C MET A 1 -8.65 -4.93 20.28
N HIS A 2 -8.35 -3.66 20.51
CA HIS A 2 -8.88 -2.56 19.69
C HIS A 2 -7.93 -2.32 18.51
N GLN A 3 -8.46 -2.27 17.29
CA GLN A 3 -7.70 -1.92 16.10
C GLN A 3 -7.63 -0.41 16.00
N LEU A 4 -6.48 0.16 16.38
CA LEU A 4 -6.25 1.61 16.36
C LEU A 4 -5.66 2.11 15.04
N TYR A 5 -4.97 1.23 14.31
CA TYR A 5 -4.28 1.56 13.08
C TYR A 5 -4.92 0.86 11.90
N TYR A 6 -4.94 1.53 10.75
CA TYR A 6 -5.22 0.90 9.48
C TYR A 6 -4.15 -0.16 9.18
N GLN A 7 -4.60 -1.40 8.95
CA GLN A 7 -3.73 -2.53 8.65
C GLN A 7 -4.41 -3.36 7.55
N PRO A 8 -3.94 -3.30 6.30
CA PRO A 8 -4.42 -4.17 5.24
C PRO A 8 -4.08 -5.63 5.54
N GLU A 9 -4.97 -6.55 5.21
CA GLU A 9 -4.78 -7.99 5.48
C GLU A 9 -3.58 -8.54 4.70
N GLY A 10 -2.67 -9.24 5.39
CA GLY A 10 -1.54 -9.93 4.76
C GLY A 10 -0.37 -9.03 4.30
N TYR A 11 -0.47 -7.72 4.48
CA TYR A 11 0.57 -6.75 4.09
C TYR A 11 0.96 -5.86 5.26
N TRP A 12 2.17 -5.34 5.22
CA TRP A 12 2.62 -4.25 6.06
C TRP A 12 2.45 -2.93 5.33
N PHE A 13 1.89 -1.94 6.01
CA PHE A 13 1.74 -0.59 5.50
C PHE A 13 3.10 0.12 5.57
N GLY A 14 3.68 0.43 4.40
CA GLY A 14 4.97 1.10 4.27
C GLY A 14 4.84 2.62 4.14
N ASP A 15 5.77 3.22 3.39
CA ASP A 15 5.77 4.66 3.12
C ASP A 15 4.42 5.11 2.54
N CYS A 16 4.00 6.31 2.95
CA CYS A 16 2.70 6.88 2.62
C CYS A 16 2.84 8.26 1.97
N MET A 17 2.14 8.44 0.85
CA MET A 17 2.03 9.68 0.10
C MET A 17 0.54 10.11 0.13
N PRO A 18 0.14 10.90 1.14
CA PRO A 18 -1.25 11.33 1.27
C PRO A 18 -1.59 12.49 0.32
N PHE A 19 -2.82 12.50 -0.20
CA PHE A 19 -3.41 13.67 -0.87
C PHE A 19 -4.88 13.85 -0.46
N TYR A 20 -5.37 15.09 -0.48
CA TYR A 20 -6.77 15.41 -0.18
C TYR A 20 -7.45 16.02 -1.40
N HIS A 21 -8.66 15.53 -1.72
CA HIS A 21 -9.47 16.05 -2.81
C HIS A 21 -10.93 15.66 -2.64
N ASP A 22 -11.83 16.57 -3.05
CA ASP A 22 -13.28 16.35 -3.08
C ASP A 22 -13.84 15.70 -1.79
N GLY A 23 -13.51 16.30 -0.64
CA GLY A 23 -14.02 15.83 0.66
C GLY A 23 -13.32 14.60 1.24
N ARG A 24 -12.30 14.03 0.56
CA ARG A 24 -11.71 12.74 0.92
C ARG A 24 -10.19 12.77 0.97
N PHE A 25 -9.62 12.01 1.91
CA PHE A 25 -8.20 11.71 1.97
C PHE A 25 -7.91 10.42 1.22
N TYR A 26 -6.85 10.44 0.44
CA TYR A 26 -6.35 9.34 -0.38
C TYR A 26 -4.92 9.07 0.07
N LEU A 27 -4.67 7.85 0.51
CA LEU A 27 -3.41 7.43 1.08
C LEU A 27 -2.79 6.42 0.12
N PHE A 28 -1.96 6.92 -0.79
CA PHE A 28 -1.10 6.05 -1.58
C PHE A 28 -0.05 5.48 -0.65
N HIS A 29 0.11 4.16 -0.64
CA HIS A 29 1.04 3.51 0.27
C HIS A 29 1.69 2.27 -0.32
N GLN A 30 2.90 1.99 0.13
CA GLN A 30 3.58 0.75 -0.19
C GLN A 30 2.98 -0.41 0.62
N ARG A 31 2.97 -1.61 0.02
CA ARG A 31 2.53 -2.86 0.66
C ARG A 31 3.65 -3.87 0.64
N ASP A 32 4.18 -4.21 1.80
CA ASP A 32 5.23 -5.22 1.93
C ASP A 32 4.66 -6.53 2.49
N THR A 33 4.86 -7.63 1.78
CA THR A 33 4.46 -8.98 2.23
C THR A 33 5.42 -9.57 3.27
N ARG A 34 6.62 -8.99 3.42
CA ARG A 34 7.75 -9.51 4.20
C ARG A 34 8.15 -10.93 3.77
N LYS A 35 8.00 -11.27 2.49
CA LYS A 35 8.35 -12.58 1.94
C LYS A 35 9.36 -12.44 0.80
N PRO A 36 10.64 -12.79 1.01
CA PRO A 36 11.31 -13.01 2.31
C PRO A 36 11.41 -11.70 3.13
N GLY A 37 11.66 -11.76 4.44
CA GLY A 37 11.92 -10.55 5.25
C GLY A 37 13.36 -10.03 5.05
N PRO A 38 13.71 -8.80 5.50
CA PRO A 38 12.91 -7.78 6.19
C PRO A 38 12.05 -6.91 5.27
N PHE A 39 12.30 -6.99 3.95
CA PHE A 39 11.57 -6.37 2.86
C PHE A 39 11.35 -7.44 1.79
N GLY A 40 10.10 -7.65 1.39
CA GLY A 40 9.68 -8.71 0.46
C GLY A 40 9.94 -8.41 -1.02
N GLU A 41 9.20 -9.13 -1.87
CA GLU A 41 9.11 -8.94 -3.33
C GLU A 41 8.89 -7.47 -3.74
N PRO A 42 9.22 -7.09 -5.01
CA PRO A 42 8.91 -5.75 -5.52
C PRO A 42 7.44 -5.39 -5.27
N PHE A 43 7.22 -4.26 -4.63
CA PHE A 43 5.89 -3.79 -4.27
C PHE A 43 5.48 -2.60 -5.14
N GLY A 44 4.22 -2.63 -5.57
CA GLY A 44 3.54 -1.51 -6.20
C GLY A 44 3.07 -0.51 -5.15
N TRP A 45 2.22 0.41 -5.58
CA TRP A 45 1.50 1.31 -4.68
C TRP A 45 0.04 0.92 -4.61
N ALA A 46 -0.47 0.82 -3.39
CA ALA A 46 -1.88 0.65 -3.12
C ALA A 46 -2.51 1.95 -2.65
N LEU A 47 -3.83 1.99 -2.64
CA LEU A 47 -4.59 3.16 -2.23
C LEU A 47 -5.61 2.79 -1.14
N ALA A 48 -5.59 3.53 -0.04
CA ALA A 48 -6.68 3.56 0.92
C ALA A 48 -7.36 4.93 0.89
N ARG A 49 -8.68 4.98 1.05
CA ARG A 49 -9.45 6.22 1.09
C ARG A 49 -10.19 6.36 2.42
N THR A 50 -10.23 7.56 2.96
CA THR A 50 -10.92 7.85 4.22
C THR A 50 -11.45 9.29 4.25
N THR A 51 -12.45 9.55 5.09
CA THR A 51 -12.93 10.89 5.40
C THR A 51 -12.61 11.31 6.85
N ASP A 52 -12.19 10.36 7.70
CA ASP A 52 -12.09 10.57 9.15
C ASP A 52 -10.86 9.92 9.81
N PHE A 53 -10.01 9.23 9.05
CA PHE A 53 -8.84 8.47 9.54
C PHE A 53 -9.17 7.34 10.54
N VAL A 54 -10.45 6.95 10.64
CA VAL A 54 -10.90 5.82 11.45
C VAL A 54 -11.43 4.71 10.55
N HIS A 55 -12.24 5.07 9.56
CA HIS A 55 -12.83 4.14 8.60
C HIS A 55 -12.12 4.28 7.26
N TYR A 56 -11.69 3.14 6.72
CA TYR A 56 -10.90 3.09 5.49
C TYR A 56 -11.57 2.20 4.46
N GLU A 57 -11.62 2.69 3.23
CA GLU A 57 -11.90 1.90 2.04
C GLU A 57 -10.56 1.50 1.42
N ASP A 58 -10.29 0.19 1.37
CA ASP A 58 -9.14 -0.36 0.67
C ASP A 58 -9.46 -0.49 -0.83
N LEU A 59 -8.77 0.28 -1.66
CA LEU A 59 -8.93 0.28 -3.12
C LEU A 59 -7.91 -0.62 -3.84
N GLY A 60 -7.06 -1.33 -3.09
CA GLY A 60 -6.08 -2.26 -3.62
C GLY A 60 -4.89 -1.58 -4.31
N GLU A 61 -4.15 -2.36 -5.10
CA GLU A 61 -3.00 -1.89 -5.88
C GLU A 61 -3.47 -1.00 -7.04
N VAL A 62 -2.88 0.20 -7.14
CA VAL A 62 -3.22 1.23 -8.13
C VAL A 62 -2.04 1.61 -9.02
N LEU A 63 -0.80 1.33 -8.59
CA LEU A 63 0.39 1.38 -9.43
C LEU A 63 1.07 0.02 -9.36
N GLU A 64 1.12 -0.66 -10.50
CA GLU A 64 1.65 -2.02 -10.56
C GLU A 64 3.13 -2.07 -10.18
N ARG A 65 3.49 -3.08 -9.39
CA ARG A 65 4.88 -3.46 -9.19
C ARG A 65 5.57 -3.71 -10.54
N PRO A 66 6.85 -3.35 -10.70
CA PRO A 66 7.60 -3.76 -11.86
C PRO A 66 7.54 -5.29 -11.98
N LEU A 67 7.01 -5.80 -13.08
CA LEU A 67 7.28 -7.18 -13.49
C LEU A 67 8.80 -7.34 -13.50
N HIS A 68 9.31 -8.47 -13.00
CA HIS A 68 10.71 -8.83 -13.19
C HIS A 68 11.05 -8.68 -14.68
N LEU A 69 11.63 -7.55 -15.09
CA LEU A 69 12.55 -7.53 -16.21
C LEU A 69 13.63 -8.48 -15.75
N LYS A 70 13.62 -9.72 -16.27
CA LYS A 70 14.70 -10.66 -16.03
C LYS A 70 15.98 -9.88 -16.30
N ALA A 71 16.80 -9.68 -15.28
CA ALA A 71 18.16 -9.22 -15.45
C ALA A 71 18.84 -10.24 -16.38
N GLY A 72 18.94 -9.95 -17.68
CA GLY A 72 19.41 -10.95 -18.64
C GLY A 72 19.05 -10.75 -20.11
N VAL A 73 18.88 -9.53 -20.62
CA VAL A 73 19.02 -9.27 -22.07
C VAL A 73 19.83 -8.00 -22.30
N THR A 74 21.15 -8.18 -22.36
CA THR A 74 22.09 -7.44 -23.22
C THR A 74 23.01 -8.48 -23.83
#